data_AF-A0A1H2FB29-F1
#
_entry.id   AF-A0A1H2FB29-F1
#
_cell.length_a   1.000
_cell.length_b   1.000
_cell.length_c   1.000
_cell.angle_alpha   90.00
_cell.angle_beta   90.00
_cell.angle_gamma   90.00
#
_symmetry.space_group_name_H-M   'P 1'
#
loop_
_entity.id
_entity.type
_entity.pdbx_description
1 polymer ?
#
loop_
_entity_poly.entity_id
_entity_poly.type
_entity_poly.pdbx_seq_one_letter_code
_entity_poly.pdbx_strand_id
1 'polypeptide(L)'
;MKKLRTLTLVLALAWGIVPSGVIAATDSASEVESVAATDASSIDREREIELLRAQLEVRREHQTDLLQTVYWALGGVFFLVSLLVGFGWFGNFKVYERDKQSLKEEMDAAAKANAKELHDDIQKAYGELKEQIYQSVENKVEARFKEVDERIKRIGDRVLQLELARAKEEMRSNASDNMALTSALNLLGNYYKTVESEVPELLKFIIEKLDKGGKFTANEHTRMSEILDDLPPRYFTLTERVRKKMNDSEIF
;
A
#
# COMPACT_ATOMS: atom_id res chain seq x y z
N MET A 1 -21.27 26.36 6.57
CA MET A 1 -20.56 27.66 6.63
C MET A 1 -21.50 28.85 6.39
N LYS A 2 -22.39 29.20 7.34
CA LYS A 2 -23.40 30.29 7.15
C LYS A 2 -23.76 31.07 8.44
N LYS A 3 -22.85 31.22 9.41
CA LYS A 3 -23.11 31.95 10.67
C LYS A 3 -22.03 32.95 11.08
N LEU A 4 -21.56 33.79 10.14
CA LEU A 4 -20.61 34.88 10.45
C LEU A 4 -21.09 36.29 10.03
N ARG A 5 -22.39 36.46 9.74
CA ARG A 5 -22.95 37.75 9.27
C ARG A 5 -23.75 38.54 10.31
N THR A 6 -23.90 38.05 11.54
CA THR A 6 -24.75 38.71 12.56
C THR A 6 -23.98 39.53 13.60
N LEU A 7 -22.64 39.52 13.59
CA LEU A 7 -21.84 40.23 14.61
C LEU A 7 -21.39 41.64 14.22
N THR A 8 -21.56 42.04 12.95
CA THR A 8 -21.20 43.39 12.47
C THR A 8 -22.30 44.44 12.61
N LEU A 9 -23.51 44.08 13.04
CA LEU A 9 -24.64 45.02 13.07
C LEU A 9 -24.84 45.73 14.42
N VAL A 10 -24.16 45.30 15.49
CA VAL A 10 -24.32 45.92 16.83
C VAL A 10 -23.28 47.03 17.10
N LEU A 11 -22.16 47.07 16.37
CA LEU A 11 -21.14 48.11 16.57
C LEU A 11 -21.43 49.43 15.82
N ALA A 12 -22.40 49.43 14.89
CA ALA A 12 -22.74 50.61 14.08
C ALA A 12 -23.72 51.59 14.77
N LEU A 13 -24.25 51.24 15.95
CA LEU A 13 -25.22 52.09 16.67
C LEU A 13 -24.60 52.97 17.77
N ALA A 14 -23.28 52.86 18.03
CA ALA A 14 -22.61 53.61 19.09
C ALA A 14 -21.91 54.90 18.62
N TRP A 15 -21.87 55.17 17.31
CA TRP A 15 -21.39 56.45 16.78
C TRP A 15 -22.58 57.37 16.53
N GLY A 16 -23.30 57.67 17.61
CA GLY A 16 -24.19 58.81 17.67
C GLY A 16 -23.35 60.06 17.49
N ILE A 17 -23.34 60.56 16.26
CA ILE A 17 -22.96 61.93 15.90
C ILE A 17 -23.69 62.84 16.89
N VAL A 18 -22.96 63.41 17.85
CA VAL A 18 -23.45 64.56 18.62
C VAL A 18 -23.26 65.76 17.70
N PRO A 19 -24.33 66.37 17.16
CA PRO A 19 -24.16 67.62 16.42
C PRO A 19 -23.69 68.68 17.41
N SER A 20 -22.47 69.19 17.20
CA SER A 20 -21.97 70.38 17.86
C SER A 20 -22.87 71.56 17.51
N GLY A 21 -23.89 71.80 18.33
CA GLY A 21 -24.71 72.99 18.27
C GLY A 21 -23.84 74.20 18.60
N VAL A 22 -23.31 74.86 17.58
CA VAL A 22 -22.74 76.20 17.67
C VAL A 22 -23.88 77.13 18.02
N ILE A 23 -23.95 77.56 19.29
CA ILE A 23 -24.87 78.61 19.73
C ILE A 23 -24.31 79.94 19.18
N ALA A 24 -24.87 80.40 18.07
CA ALA A 24 -24.65 81.74 17.54
C ALA A 24 -25.30 82.75 18.49
N ALA A 25 -24.48 83.53 19.21
CA ALA A 25 -24.93 84.70 19.93
C ALA A 25 -25.20 85.82 18.90
N THR A 26 -26.47 86.00 18.57
CA THR A 26 -27.00 87.17 17.87
C THR A 26 -27.01 88.35 18.85
N ASP A 27 -26.03 89.23 18.73
CA ASP A 27 -26.02 90.50 19.46
C ASP A 27 -26.69 91.56 18.58
N SER A 28 -27.92 91.94 18.93
CA SER A 28 -28.71 92.99 18.28
C SER A 28 -28.79 94.19 19.21
N ALA A 29 -28.43 95.32 18.63
CA ALA A 29 -28.41 96.67 19.18
C ALA A 29 -29.59 97.05 20.09
N SER A 30 -29.31 97.87 21.11
CA SER A 30 -30.15 99.03 21.39
C SER A 30 -29.40 100.11 22.16
N GLU A 31 -29.33 101.25 21.50
CA GLU A 31 -29.03 102.59 21.96
C GLU A 31 -30.12 103.07 22.93
N VAL A 32 -29.76 103.50 24.15
CA VAL A 32 -30.60 104.42 24.92
C VAL A 32 -29.74 105.41 25.70
N GLU A 33 -30.11 106.66 25.47
CA GLU A 33 -29.63 107.93 25.95
C GLU A 33 -30.03 108.21 27.42
N SER A 34 -29.23 109.07 28.07
CA SER A 34 -29.68 110.16 28.95
C SER A 34 -30.03 109.92 30.44
N VAL A 35 -29.31 110.72 31.26
CA VAL A 35 -29.76 111.55 32.39
C VAL A 35 -29.65 110.99 33.82
N ALA A 36 -28.58 111.47 34.47
CA ALA A 36 -28.48 112.14 35.77
C ALA A 36 -29.59 111.97 36.83
N ALA A 37 -29.08 111.94 38.08
CA ALA A 37 -29.74 111.97 39.38
C ALA A 37 -30.04 110.60 39.98
N THR A 38 -29.36 110.25 41.08
CA THR A 38 -29.94 110.06 42.44
C THR A 38 -29.05 109.10 43.25
N ASP A 39 -28.12 109.64 44.05
CA ASP A 39 -27.19 108.91 44.95
C ASP A 39 -27.86 108.20 46.15
N ALA A 40 -29.18 107.95 46.10
CA ALA A 40 -29.95 107.24 47.13
C ALA A 40 -30.71 106.00 46.62
N SER A 41 -30.72 105.71 45.30
CA SER A 41 -31.33 104.50 44.71
C SER A 41 -30.32 103.43 44.27
N SER A 42 -29.01 103.74 44.36
CA SER A 42 -27.91 102.81 44.10
C SER A 42 -27.87 101.66 45.11
N ILE A 43 -28.18 101.94 46.38
CA ILE A 43 -28.13 100.95 47.47
C ILE A 43 -29.19 99.84 47.29
N ASP A 44 -30.40 100.16 46.84
CA ASP A 44 -31.45 99.14 46.62
C ASP A 44 -31.20 98.31 45.34
N ARG A 45 -30.64 98.92 44.28
CA ARG A 45 -30.21 98.20 43.08
C ARG A 45 -29.05 97.26 43.35
N GLU A 46 -28.09 97.67 44.18
CA GLU A 46 -26.98 96.81 44.60
C GLU A 46 -27.48 95.58 45.37
N ARG A 47 -28.46 95.75 46.27
CA ARG A 47 -29.11 94.64 46.97
C ARG A 47 -29.89 93.71 46.04
N GLU A 48 -30.60 94.24 45.05
CA GLU A 48 -31.30 93.44 44.05
C GLU A 48 -30.31 92.65 43.16
N ILE A 49 -29.21 93.27 42.75
CA ILE A 49 -28.13 92.60 42.01
C ILE A 49 -27.49 91.50 42.86
N GLU A 50 -27.28 91.73 44.15
CA GLU A 50 -26.73 90.74 45.07
C GLU A 50 -27.70 89.55 45.25
N LEU A 51 -29.00 89.80 45.42
CA LEU A 51 -30.02 88.75 45.50
C LEU A 51 -30.13 87.96 44.19
N LEU A 52 -30.08 88.63 43.03
CA LEU A 52 -30.09 87.97 41.73
C LEU A 52 -28.82 87.14 41.50
N ARG A 53 -27.66 87.60 41.96
CA ARG A 53 -26.40 86.82 41.92
C ARG A 53 -26.49 85.59 42.82
N ALA A 54 -27.00 85.73 44.04
CA ALA A 54 -27.21 84.61 44.95
C ALA A 54 -28.16 83.56 44.36
N GLN A 55 -29.27 83.99 43.73
CA GLN A 55 -30.18 83.07 43.04
C GLN A 55 -29.55 82.37 41.83
N LEU A 56 -28.72 83.09 41.06
CA LEU A 56 -27.99 82.50 39.93
C LEU A 56 -26.96 81.47 40.41
N GLU A 57 -26.29 81.72 41.53
CA GLU A 57 -25.33 80.79 42.12
C GLU A 57 -26.01 79.52 42.62
N VAL A 58 -27.13 79.65 43.35
CA VAL A 58 -27.95 78.50 43.80
C VAL A 58 -28.47 77.69 42.61
N ARG A 59 -28.89 78.34 41.51
CA ARG A 59 -29.30 77.61 40.30
C ARG A 59 -28.15 76.87 39.63
N ARG A 60 -26.96 77.46 39.59
CA ARG A 60 -25.76 76.80 39.02
C ARG A 60 -25.37 75.59 39.85
N GLU A 61 -25.40 75.69 41.18
CA GLU A 61 -25.11 74.58 42.08
C GLU A 61 -26.09 73.43 41.88
N HIS A 62 -27.40 73.71 41.83
CA HIS A 62 -28.42 72.70 41.51
C HIS A 62 -28.25 72.06 40.12
N GLN A 63 -27.85 72.83 39.10
CA GLN A 63 -27.57 72.27 37.78
C GLN A 63 -26.34 71.35 37.80
N THR A 64 -25.30 71.72 38.54
CA THR A 64 -24.10 70.89 38.73
C THR A 64 -24.42 69.58 39.44
N ASP A 65 -25.22 69.61 40.51
CA ASP A 65 -25.63 68.41 41.25
C ASP A 65 -26.49 67.47 40.39
N LEU A 66 -27.42 68.04 39.61
CA LEU A 66 -28.21 67.25 38.65
C LEU A 66 -27.31 66.63 37.57
N LEU A 67 -26.37 67.37 37.01
CA LEU A 67 -25.41 66.82 36.05
C LEU A 67 -24.58 65.71 36.68
N GLN A 68 -24.11 65.89 37.92
CA GLN A 68 -23.31 64.89 38.63
C GLN A 68 -24.09 63.59 38.87
N THR A 69 -25.35 63.67 39.31
CA THR A 69 -26.18 62.47 39.51
C THR A 69 -26.47 61.74 38.19
N VAL A 70 -26.71 62.49 37.10
CA VAL A 70 -26.86 61.91 35.76
C VAL A 70 -25.57 61.23 35.29
N TYR A 71 -24.41 61.87 35.48
CA TYR A 71 -23.11 61.26 35.14
C TYR A 71 -22.86 59.97 35.94
N TRP A 72 -23.21 59.94 37.22
CA TRP A 72 -23.10 58.74 38.05
C TRP A 72 -24.04 57.61 37.59
N ALA A 73 -25.29 57.92 37.30
CA ALA A 73 -26.25 56.94 36.78
C ALA A 73 -25.80 56.38 35.42
N LEU A 74 -25.34 57.26 34.52
CA LEU A 74 -24.89 56.89 33.18
C LEU A 74 -23.58 56.07 33.24
N GLY A 75 -22.68 56.42 34.16
CA GLY A 75 -21.48 55.64 34.45
C GLY A 75 -21.81 54.24 34.97
N GLY A 76 -22.79 54.11 35.87
CA GLY A 76 -23.27 52.81 36.37
C GLY A 76 -23.84 51.92 35.27
N VAL A 77 -24.65 52.48 34.37
CA VAL A 77 -25.18 51.75 33.20
C VAL A 77 -24.05 51.34 32.25
N PHE A 78 -23.12 52.24 31.94
CA PHE A 78 -21.98 51.93 31.07
C PHE A 78 -21.09 50.83 31.65
N PHE A 79 -20.87 50.84 32.96
CA PHE A 79 -20.14 49.79 33.66
C PHE A 79 -20.86 48.44 33.57
N LEU A 80 -22.17 48.41 33.81
CA LEU A 80 -22.98 47.19 33.72
C LEU A 80 -22.98 46.59 32.31
N VAL A 81 -23.13 47.43 31.28
CA VAL A 81 -23.07 47.00 29.87
C VAL A 81 -21.68 46.46 29.53
N SER A 82 -20.62 47.15 29.96
CA SER A 82 -19.24 46.70 29.76
C SER A 82 -18.97 45.34 30.42
N LEU A 83 -19.50 45.12 31.63
CA LEU A 83 -19.39 43.85 32.34
C LEU A 83 -20.14 42.73 31.61
N LEU A 84 -21.35 43.00 31.10
CA LEU A 84 -22.15 42.03 30.35
C LEU A 84 -21.46 41.62 29.03
N VAL A 85 -20.87 42.59 28.32
CA VAL A 85 -20.07 42.32 27.10
C VAL A 85 -18.82 41.51 27.43
N GLY A 86 -18.11 41.87 28.51
CA GLY A 86 -16.93 41.12 28.97
C GLY A 86 -17.27 39.66 29.33
N PHE A 87 -18.39 39.44 30.01
CA PHE A 87 -18.84 38.10 30.37
C PHE A 87 -19.25 37.27 29.14
N GLY A 88 -19.95 37.88 28.18
CA GLY A 88 -20.29 37.24 26.92
C GLY A 88 -19.05 36.85 26.10
N TRP A 89 -18.05 37.72 26.06
CA TRP A 89 -16.77 37.45 25.40
C TRP A 89 -16.02 36.28 26.07
N PHE A 90 -15.92 36.28 27.40
CA PHE A 90 -15.24 35.23 28.16
C PHE A 90 -15.90 33.86 27.99
N GLY A 91 -17.24 33.81 28.03
CA GLY A 91 -18.00 32.59 27.78
C GLY A 91 -17.76 32.04 26.36
N ASN A 92 -17.78 32.90 25.35
CA ASN A 92 -17.52 32.50 23.97
C ASN A 92 -16.10 31.98 23.77
N PHE A 93 -15.10 32.59 24.41
CA PHE A 93 -13.71 32.15 24.33
C PHE A 93 -13.52 30.73 24.89
N LYS A 94 -14.11 30.43 26.06
CA LYS A 94 -14.04 29.09 26.66
C LYS A 94 -14.69 28.01 25.79
N VAL A 95 -15.82 28.32 25.17
CA VAL A 95 -16.50 27.40 24.24
C VAL A 95 -15.62 27.17 23.00
N TYR A 96 -15.05 28.23 22.45
CA TYR A 96 -14.16 28.15 21.29
C TYR A 96 -12.92 27.29 21.56
N GLU A 97 -12.29 27.42 22.72
CA GLU A 97 -11.14 26.59 23.11
C GLU A 97 -11.52 25.11 23.22
N ARG A 98 -12.66 24.80 23.84
CA ARG A 98 -13.17 23.44 23.95
C ARG A 98 -13.47 22.84 22.58
N ASP A 99 -14.15 23.58 21.72
CA ASP A 99 -14.51 23.11 20.38
C ASP A 99 -13.25 22.92 19.52
N LYS A 100 -12.24 23.78 19.66
CA LYS A 100 -10.92 23.61 19.02
C LYS A 100 -10.21 22.35 19.52
N GLN A 101 -10.31 22.03 20.81
CA GLN A 101 -9.74 20.82 21.37
C GLN A 101 -10.48 19.58 20.86
N SER A 102 -11.82 19.56 20.87
CA SER A 102 -12.63 18.46 20.32
C SER A 102 -12.28 18.20 18.85
N LEU A 103 -12.16 19.26 18.04
CA LEU A 103 -11.83 19.12 16.63
C LEU A 103 -10.41 18.54 16.43
N LYS A 104 -9.45 18.91 17.28
CA LYS A 104 -8.11 18.32 17.25
C LYS A 104 -8.13 16.84 17.61
N GLU A 105 -8.88 16.46 18.64
CA GLU A 105 -9.02 15.07 19.06
C GLU A 105 -9.72 14.24 17.97
N GLU A 106 -10.75 14.76 17.33
CA GLU A 106 -11.43 14.13 16.19
C GLU A 106 -10.49 13.97 14.99
N MET A 107 -9.70 14.98 14.64
CA MET A 107 -8.74 14.89 13.55
C MET A 107 -7.62 13.90 13.84
N ASP A 108 -7.10 13.86 15.06
CA ASP A 108 -6.07 12.90 15.47
C ASP A 108 -6.62 11.46 15.49
N ALA A 109 -7.85 11.27 15.98
CA ALA A 109 -8.53 9.98 15.93
C ALA A 109 -8.76 9.50 14.49
N ALA A 110 -9.22 10.38 13.59
CA ALA A 110 -9.40 10.07 12.18
C ALA A 110 -8.06 9.77 11.49
N ALA A 111 -7.01 10.54 11.78
CA ALA A 111 -5.67 10.29 11.24
C ALA A 111 -5.12 8.92 11.68
N LYS A 112 -5.29 8.56 12.96
CA LYS A 112 -4.90 7.25 13.49
C LYS A 112 -5.71 6.10 12.89
N ALA A 113 -7.02 6.28 12.71
CA ALA A 113 -7.87 5.30 12.07
C ALA A 113 -7.43 5.05 10.62
N ASN A 114 -7.24 6.11 9.84
CA ASN A 114 -6.77 6.01 8.46
C ASN A 114 -5.36 5.42 8.37
N ALA A 115 -4.45 5.78 9.28
CA ALA A 115 -3.11 5.22 9.32
C ALA A 115 -3.13 3.71 9.62
N LYS A 116 -4.04 3.27 10.49
CA LYS A 116 -4.23 1.84 10.79
C LYS A 116 -4.83 1.10 9.60
N GLU A 117 -5.86 1.64 8.96
CA GLU A 117 -6.46 1.06 7.76
C GLU A 117 -5.42 0.91 6.63
N LEU A 118 -4.63 1.96 6.39
CA LEU A 118 -3.57 1.94 5.39
C LEU A 118 -2.46 0.92 5.75
N HIS A 119 -2.15 0.75 7.04
CA HIS A 119 -1.22 -0.28 7.49
C HIS A 119 -1.76 -1.69 7.24
N ASP A 120 -3.03 -1.94 7.57
CA ASP A 120 -3.70 -3.23 7.37
C ASP A 120 -3.77 -3.57 5.87
N ASP A 121 -4.05 -2.59 5.01
CA ASP A 121 -4.08 -2.76 3.56
C ASP A 121 -2.69 -3.04 2.98
N ILE A 122 -1.65 -2.33 3.44
CA ILE A 122 -0.27 -2.61 3.07
C ILE A 122 0.12 -4.03 3.50
N GLN A 123 -0.27 -4.45 4.70
CA GLN A 123 0.04 -5.79 5.21
C GLN A 123 -0.65 -6.89 4.38
N LYS A 124 -1.92 -6.68 3.98
CA LYS A 124 -2.63 -7.59 3.08
C LYS A 124 -1.97 -7.65 1.70
N ALA A 125 -1.71 -6.49 1.09
CA ALA A 125 -1.06 -6.41 -0.23
C ALA A 125 0.33 -7.07 -0.21
N TYR A 126 1.08 -6.90 0.87
CA TYR A 126 2.37 -7.57 1.06
C TYR A 126 2.23 -9.09 1.18
N GLY A 127 1.21 -9.57 1.91
CA GLY A 127 0.90 -10.99 2.03
C GLY A 127 0.54 -11.62 0.68
N GLU A 128 -0.33 -10.97 -0.09
CA GLU A 128 -0.73 -11.42 -1.43
C GLU A 128 0.46 -11.42 -2.41
N LEU A 129 1.27 -10.35 -2.40
CA LEU A 129 2.46 -10.26 -3.24
C LEU A 129 3.48 -11.37 -2.89
N LYS A 130 3.67 -11.64 -1.60
CA LYS A 130 4.56 -12.71 -1.13
C LYS A 130 4.09 -14.08 -1.63
N GLU A 131 2.79 -14.36 -1.54
CA GLU A 131 2.21 -15.61 -2.04
C GLU A 131 2.36 -15.76 -3.56
N GLN A 132 2.08 -14.70 -4.32
CA GLN A 132 2.28 -14.69 -5.77
C GLN A 132 3.75 -14.94 -6.16
N ILE A 133 4.70 -14.36 -5.42
CA ILE A 133 6.13 -14.59 -5.64
C ILE A 133 6.47 -16.06 -5.38
N TYR A 134 5.99 -16.66 -4.28
CA TYR A 134 6.25 -18.07 -4.00
C TYR A 134 5.71 -18.99 -5.10
N GLN A 135 4.45 -18.80 -5.50
CA GLN A 135 3.85 -19.60 -6.56
C GLN A 135 4.58 -19.41 -7.90
N SER A 136 5.00 -18.18 -8.24
CA SER A 136 5.76 -17.91 -9.46
C SER A 136 7.14 -18.58 -9.44
N VAL A 137 7.82 -18.56 -8.29
CA VAL A 137 9.12 -19.20 -8.11
C VAL A 137 8.98 -20.72 -8.17
N GLU A 138 8.02 -21.30 -7.45
CA GLU A 138 7.76 -22.74 -7.43
C GLU A 138 7.43 -23.27 -8.83
N ASN A 139 6.49 -22.62 -9.54
CA ASN A 139 6.14 -23.00 -10.90
C ASN A 139 7.34 -22.92 -11.87
N LYS A 140 8.18 -21.89 -11.75
CA LYS A 140 9.39 -21.75 -12.57
C LYS A 140 10.42 -22.81 -12.24
N VAL A 141 10.60 -23.12 -10.96
CA VAL A 141 11.52 -24.15 -10.48
C VAL A 141 11.08 -25.52 -10.95
N GLU A 142 9.79 -25.87 -10.81
CA GLU A 142 9.24 -27.14 -11.28
C GLU A 142 9.36 -27.29 -12.81
N ALA A 143 9.06 -26.22 -13.57
CA ALA A 143 9.23 -26.23 -15.02
C ALA A 143 10.69 -26.47 -15.44
N ARG A 144 11.66 -25.87 -14.72
CA ARG A 144 13.09 -26.10 -14.97
C ARG A 144 13.53 -27.50 -14.58
N PHE A 145 13.02 -28.06 -13.48
CA PHE A 145 13.30 -29.45 -13.12
C PHE A 145 12.78 -30.43 -14.18
N LYS A 146 11.55 -30.25 -14.67
CA LYS A 146 11.01 -31.05 -15.78
C LYS A 146 11.87 -30.93 -17.04
N GLU A 147 12.30 -29.72 -17.40
CA GLU A 147 13.19 -29.51 -18.55
C GLU A 147 14.53 -30.23 -18.38
N VAL A 148 15.11 -30.19 -17.18
CA VAL A 148 16.37 -30.89 -16.86
C VAL A 148 16.17 -32.41 -16.92
N ASP A 149 15.07 -32.95 -16.36
CA ASP A 149 14.76 -34.38 -16.41
C ASP A 149 14.60 -34.89 -17.85
N GLU A 150 13.92 -34.12 -18.70
CA GLU A 150 13.81 -34.43 -20.14
C GLU A 150 15.17 -34.38 -20.85
N ARG A 151 16.06 -33.47 -20.45
CA ARG A 151 17.44 -33.44 -20.98
C ARG A 151 18.26 -34.63 -20.49
N ILE A 152 18.13 -35.01 -19.22
CA ILE A 152 18.81 -36.18 -18.65
C ILE A 152 18.35 -37.45 -19.37
N LYS A 153 17.04 -37.63 -19.57
CA LYS A 153 16.49 -38.77 -20.33
C LYS A 153 17.06 -38.83 -21.75
N ARG A 154 17.02 -37.70 -22.49
CA ARG A 154 17.60 -37.63 -23.84
C ARG A 154 19.10 -37.92 -23.87
N ILE A 155 19.86 -37.46 -22.88
CA ILE A 155 21.29 -37.78 -22.77
C ILE A 155 21.48 -39.27 -22.50
N GLY A 156 20.69 -39.86 -21.59
CA GLY A 156 20.70 -41.30 -21.31
C GLY A 156 20.44 -42.13 -22.56
N ASP A 157 19.39 -41.79 -23.32
CA ASP A 157 19.06 -42.46 -24.58
C ASP A 157 20.20 -42.37 -25.60
N ARG A 158 20.83 -41.19 -25.72
CA ARG A 158 21.96 -40.97 -26.63
C ARG A 158 23.20 -41.74 -26.20
N VAL A 159 23.51 -41.79 -24.91
CA VAL A 159 24.63 -42.57 -24.38
C VAL A 159 24.42 -44.05 -24.69
N LEU A 160 23.22 -44.55 -24.42
CA LEU A 160 22.87 -45.93 -24.72
C LEU A 160 22.94 -46.25 -26.23
N GLN A 161 22.49 -45.34 -27.10
CA GLN A 161 22.64 -45.50 -28.55
C GLN A 161 24.10 -45.53 -28.98
N LEU A 162 24.96 -44.69 -28.39
CA LEU A 162 26.40 -44.65 -28.69
C LEU A 162 27.11 -45.91 -28.19
N GLU A 163 26.78 -46.40 -27.00
CA GLU A 163 27.31 -47.66 -26.48
C GLU A 163 26.90 -48.84 -27.36
N LEU A 164 25.64 -48.88 -27.77
CA LEU A 164 25.13 -49.92 -28.68
C LEU A 164 25.81 -49.85 -30.04
N ALA A 165 25.98 -48.65 -30.61
CA ALA A 165 26.69 -48.46 -31.88
C ALA A 165 28.15 -48.92 -31.77
N ARG A 166 28.83 -48.56 -30.67
CA ARG A 166 30.20 -49.00 -30.39
C ARG A 166 30.30 -50.52 -30.24
N ALA A 167 29.40 -51.13 -29.48
CA ALA A 167 29.37 -52.57 -29.27
C ALA A 167 29.07 -53.34 -30.57
N LYS A 168 28.18 -52.81 -31.42
CA LYS A 168 27.94 -53.34 -32.77
C LYS A 168 29.18 -53.26 -33.66
N GLU A 169 29.92 -52.15 -33.60
CA GLU A 169 31.15 -51.99 -34.38
C GLU A 169 32.24 -52.95 -33.91
N GLU A 170 32.40 -53.14 -32.60
CA GLU A 170 33.31 -54.13 -32.02
C GLU A 170 32.93 -55.56 -32.44
N MET A 171 31.63 -55.88 -32.40
CA MET A 171 31.10 -57.15 -32.88
C MET A 171 31.38 -57.40 -34.37
N ARG A 172 31.29 -56.36 -35.22
CA ARG A 172 31.53 -56.47 -36.68
C ARG A 172 33.01 -56.49 -37.05
N SER A 173 33.86 -55.83 -36.28
CA SER A 173 35.31 -55.72 -36.53
C SER A 173 36.12 -56.91 -36.01
N ASN A 174 35.54 -57.75 -35.14
CA ASN A 174 36.19 -58.96 -34.64
C ASN A 174 36.47 -59.97 -35.77
N ALA A 175 37.76 -60.31 -35.93
CA ALA A 175 38.24 -61.22 -36.98
C ALA A 175 37.86 -62.69 -36.76
N SER A 176 37.62 -63.11 -35.51
CA SER A 176 37.19 -64.47 -35.16
C SER A 176 35.68 -64.51 -34.97
N ASP A 177 35.01 -65.45 -35.65
CA ASP A 177 33.56 -65.63 -35.52
C ASP A 177 33.14 -65.97 -34.08
N ASN A 178 33.98 -66.69 -33.32
CA ASN A 178 33.72 -66.98 -31.89
C ASN A 178 33.72 -65.72 -31.03
N MET A 179 34.70 -64.82 -31.23
CA MET A 179 34.75 -63.54 -30.51
C MET A 179 33.58 -62.64 -30.88
N ALA A 180 33.17 -62.64 -32.16
CA ALA A 180 31.98 -61.90 -32.60
C ALA A 180 30.69 -62.45 -31.95
N LEU A 181 30.58 -63.77 -31.77
CA LEU A 181 29.48 -64.41 -31.05
C LEU A 181 29.47 -64.05 -29.55
N THR A 182 30.62 -64.08 -28.89
CA THR A 182 30.76 -63.62 -27.48
C THR A 182 30.33 -62.17 -27.32
N SER A 183 30.80 -61.27 -28.20
CA SER A 183 30.40 -59.86 -28.18
C SER A 183 28.91 -59.68 -28.43
N ALA A 184 28.34 -60.43 -29.39
CA ALA A 184 26.90 -60.39 -29.68
C ALA A 184 26.05 -60.87 -28.50
N LEU A 185 26.48 -61.93 -27.82
CA LEU A 185 25.83 -62.46 -26.62
C LEU A 185 25.90 -61.46 -25.45
N ASN A 186 27.06 -60.83 -25.23
CA ASN A 186 27.20 -59.80 -24.19
C ASN A 186 26.31 -58.59 -24.48
N LEU A 187 26.25 -58.14 -25.73
CA LEU A 187 25.38 -57.05 -26.16
C LEU A 187 23.91 -57.43 -25.96
N LEU A 188 23.52 -58.63 -26.41
CA LEU A 188 22.16 -59.13 -26.21
C LEU A 188 21.81 -59.18 -24.72
N GLY A 189 22.66 -59.76 -23.87
CA GLY A 189 22.42 -59.88 -22.43
C GLY A 189 22.33 -58.54 -21.69
N ASN A 190 23.10 -57.54 -22.11
CA ASN A 190 23.10 -56.23 -21.45
C ASN A 190 21.95 -55.32 -21.91
N TYR A 191 21.47 -55.47 -23.15
CA TYR A 191 20.57 -54.49 -23.77
C TYR A 191 19.18 -55.02 -24.16
N TYR A 192 18.91 -56.34 -24.09
CA TYR A 192 17.61 -56.88 -24.56
C TYR A 192 16.38 -56.32 -23.83
N LYS A 193 16.52 -55.90 -22.56
CA LYS A 193 15.43 -55.27 -21.79
C LYS A 193 15.24 -53.79 -22.10
N THR A 194 16.29 -53.12 -22.55
CA THR A 194 16.29 -51.66 -22.74
C THR A 194 16.02 -51.28 -24.19
N VAL A 195 16.43 -52.11 -25.16
CA VAL A 195 16.36 -51.80 -26.59
C VAL A 195 15.78 -52.98 -27.39
N GLU A 196 14.49 -53.21 -27.20
CA GLU A 196 13.78 -54.34 -27.82
C GLU A 196 13.83 -54.34 -29.36
N SER A 197 13.96 -53.17 -29.99
CA SER A 197 14.02 -53.02 -31.46
C SER A 197 15.27 -53.66 -32.08
N GLU A 198 16.34 -53.83 -31.30
CA GLU A 198 17.65 -54.28 -31.78
C GLU A 198 17.84 -55.80 -31.63
N VAL A 199 16.99 -56.44 -30.82
CA VAL A 199 17.02 -57.89 -30.56
C VAL A 199 16.99 -58.72 -31.86
N PRO A 200 16.13 -58.45 -32.86
CA PRO A 200 16.11 -59.22 -34.10
C PRO A 200 17.40 -59.13 -34.92
N GLU A 201 18.05 -57.97 -34.94
CA GLU A 201 19.31 -57.79 -35.68
C GLU A 201 20.42 -58.62 -35.03
N LEU A 202 20.51 -58.59 -33.70
CA LEU A 202 21.47 -59.38 -32.94
C LEU A 202 21.25 -60.89 -33.12
N LEU A 203 20.00 -61.36 -33.02
CA LEU A 203 19.68 -62.77 -33.24
C LEU A 203 20.01 -63.22 -34.67
N LYS A 204 19.73 -62.39 -35.68
CA LYS A 204 20.12 -62.67 -37.08
C LYS A 204 21.63 -62.74 -37.25
N PHE A 205 22.37 -61.82 -36.63
CA PHE A 205 23.84 -61.82 -36.66
C PHE A 205 24.43 -63.07 -36.01
N ILE A 206 23.87 -63.49 -34.86
CA ILE A 206 24.27 -64.73 -34.18
C ILE A 206 24.04 -65.94 -35.09
N ILE A 207 22.87 -66.04 -35.74
CA ILE A 207 22.57 -67.11 -36.70
C ILE A 207 23.59 -67.12 -37.85
N GLU A 208 23.87 -65.95 -38.45
CA GLU A 208 24.83 -65.83 -39.55
C GLU A 208 26.24 -66.30 -39.15
N LYS A 209 26.68 -65.97 -37.94
CA LYS A 209 28.00 -66.34 -37.43
C LYS A 209 28.09 -67.81 -37.04
N LEU A 210 27.02 -68.39 -36.50
CA LEU A 210 26.90 -69.84 -36.30
C LEU A 210 26.95 -70.59 -37.64
N ASP A 211 26.28 -70.07 -38.68
CA ASP A 211 26.31 -70.66 -40.02
C ASP A 211 27.71 -70.66 -40.66
N LYS A 212 28.58 -69.71 -40.27
CA LYS A 212 29.98 -69.64 -40.70
C LYS A 212 30.91 -70.58 -39.93
N GLY A 213 30.39 -71.33 -38.95
CA GLY A 213 31.16 -72.27 -38.14
C GLY A 213 31.67 -71.69 -36.82
N GLY A 214 31.17 -70.52 -36.41
CA GLY A 214 31.39 -69.99 -35.07
C GLY A 214 30.79 -70.92 -34.00
N LYS A 215 31.40 -70.98 -32.83
CA LYS A 215 31.01 -71.83 -31.71
C LYS A 215 30.92 -71.03 -30.41
N PHE A 216 29.94 -71.38 -29.58
CA PHE A 216 29.84 -70.90 -28.21
C PHE A 216 30.64 -71.79 -27.26
N THR A 217 31.18 -71.20 -26.21
CA THR A 217 31.64 -71.95 -25.04
C THR A 217 30.44 -72.48 -24.24
N ALA A 218 30.65 -73.51 -23.42
CA ALA A 218 29.58 -74.10 -22.59
C ALA A 218 28.85 -73.05 -21.72
N ASN A 219 29.60 -72.09 -21.14
CA ASN A 219 29.02 -71.02 -20.33
C ASN A 219 28.15 -70.06 -21.16
N GLU A 220 28.59 -69.75 -22.38
CA GLU A 220 27.85 -68.89 -23.29
C GLU A 220 26.59 -69.58 -23.82
N HIS A 221 26.64 -70.90 -24.02
CA HIS A 221 25.49 -71.69 -24.40
C HIS A 221 24.38 -71.61 -23.34
N THR A 222 24.73 -71.80 -22.06
CA THR A 222 23.79 -71.66 -20.94
C THR A 222 23.22 -70.24 -20.87
N ARG A 223 24.09 -69.23 -20.87
CA ARG A 223 23.67 -67.82 -20.80
C ARG A 223 22.78 -67.42 -21.97
N MET A 224 23.08 -67.89 -23.18
CA MET A 224 22.25 -67.67 -24.35
C MET A 224 20.88 -68.33 -24.17
N SER A 225 20.82 -69.57 -23.72
CA SER A 225 19.53 -70.25 -23.47
C SER A 225 18.66 -69.47 -22.48
N GLU A 226 19.26 -69.01 -21.37
CA GLU A 226 18.56 -68.20 -20.36
C GLU A 226 18.01 -66.90 -20.95
N ILE A 227 18.82 -66.19 -21.75
CA ILE A 227 18.37 -64.96 -22.42
C ILE A 227 17.23 -65.26 -23.39
N LEU A 228 17.33 -66.34 -24.18
CA LEU A 228 16.30 -66.74 -25.14
C LEU A 228 14.98 -67.11 -24.46
N ASP A 229 15.01 -67.67 -23.25
CA ASP A 229 13.81 -67.96 -22.45
C ASP A 229 13.15 -66.70 -21.90
N ASP A 230 13.93 -65.66 -21.58
CA ASP A 230 13.41 -64.37 -21.07
C ASP A 230 12.96 -63.41 -22.20
N LEU A 231 13.14 -63.78 -23.47
CA LEU A 231 12.75 -62.93 -24.60
C LEU A 231 11.22 -62.91 -24.82
N PRO A 232 10.64 -61.76 -25.20
CA PRO A 232 9.22 -61.66 -25.53
C PRO A 232 8.79 -62.67 -26.63
N PRO A 233 7.58 -63.28 -26.53
CA PRO A 233 7.12 -64.34 -27.44
C PRO A 233 7.13 -63.98 -28.94
N ARG A 234 7.10 -62.69 -29.28
CA ARG A 234 7.19 -62.22 -30.67
C ARG A 234 8.51 -62.59 -31.37
N TYR A 235 9.56 -62.93 -30.61
CA TYR A 235 10.84 -63.38 -31.17
C TYR A 235 10.96 -64.90 -31.25
N PHE A 236 9.91 -65.66 -30.91
CA PHE A 236 9.93 -67.13 -30.80
C PHE A 236 10.51 -67.84 -32.04
N THR A 237 10.19 -67.35 -33.24
CA THR A 237 10.70 -67.95 -34.49
C THR A 237 12.21 -67.77 -34.66
N LEU A 238 12.76 -66.65 -34.19
CA LEU A 238 14.21 -66.40 -34.20
C LEU A 238 14.89 -67.15 -33.07
N THR A 239 14.29 -67.21 -31.88
CA THR A 239 14.86 -67.95 -30.73
C THR A 239 14.96 -69.45 -31.03
N GLU A 240 13.92 -70.05 -31.60
CA GLU A 240 13.93 -71.46 -32.04
C GLU A 240 15.00 -71.72 -33.11
N ARG A 241 15.17 -70.79 -34.06
CA ARG A 241 16.21 -70.91 -35.08
C ARG A 241 17.61 -70.84 -34.47
N VAL A 242 17.85 -69.95 -33.51
CA VAL A 242 19.12 -69.85 -32.78
C VAL A 242 19.36 -71.15 -31.99
N ARG A 243 18.37 -71.65 -31.23
CA ARG A 243 18.48 -72.91 -30.48
C ARG A 243 18.86 -74.08 -31.36
N LYS A 244 18.17 -74.23 -32.49
CA LYS A 244 18.49 -75.28 -33.46
C LYS A 244 19.93 -75.20 -33.93
N LYS A 245 20.40 -74.00 -34.29
CA LYS A 245 21.78 -73.78 -34.76
C LYS A 245 22.83 -73.99 -33.68
N MET A 246 22.52 -73.65 -32.43
CA MET A 246 23.38 -73.93 -31.28
C MET A 246 23.58 -75.44 -31.10
N ASN A 247 22.50 -76.23 -31.09
CA ASN A 247 22.58 -77.69 -30.97
C ASN A 247 23.31 -78.34 -32.16
N ASP A 248 23.11 -77.83 -33.38
CA ASP A 248 23.81 -78.32 -34.58
C ASP A 248 25.33 -78.02 -34.53
N SER A 249 25.76 -77.03 -33.72
CA SER A 249 27.15 -76.61 -33.59
C SER A 249 27.96 -77.33 -32.50
N GLU A 250 27.31 -78.18 -31.67
CA GLU A 250 27.88 -78.88 -30.50
C GLU A 250 28.90 -80.00 -30.81
N ILE A 251 29.48 -80.04 -32.02
CA ILE A 251 30.54 -81.02 -32.31
C ILE A 251 31.90 -80.36 -32.06
N PHE A 252 32.28 -80.26 -30.78
CA PHE A 252 33.60 -80.64 -30.21
C PHE A 252 33.61 -80.47 -28.68
#